data_AF-A0A2C9UUI7-F1
#
_entry.id   AF-A0A2C9UUI7-F1
#
_cell.length_a   1.000
_cell.length_b   1.000
_cell.length_c   1.000
_cell.angle_alpha   90.00
_cell.angle_beta   90.00
_cell.angle_gamma   90.00
#
_symmetry.space_group_name_H-M   'P 1'
#
loop_
_entity.id
_entity.type
_entity.pdbx_description
1 polymer ?
#
loop_
_entity_poly.entity_id
_entity_poly.type
_entity_poly.pdbx_seq_one_letter_code
_entity_poly.pdbx_strand_id
1 'polypeptide(L)'
;MTVPKIHSGMGFRNLRQFNLVLLARQRWHLLKYPDSLVAKVLKACYFWDYDFFQANVDHNHSQIWRSICAARVILVQGCRKLVRDGLTINIWPDP
;
A
#
# COMPACT_ATOMS: atom_id res chain seq x y z
N MET A 1 6.15 12.46 -20.07
CA MET A 1 6.68 13.83 -20.20
C MET A 1 5.87 14.74 -19.28
N THR A 2 6.51 15.42 -18.32
CA THR A 2 5.83 16.33 -17.37
C THR A 2 6.18 17.77 -17.72
N VAL A 3 5.21 18.50 -18.26
CA VAL A 3 5.37 19.88 -18.72
C VAL A 3 5.32 20.85 -17.51
N PRO A 4 6.08 21.96 -17.49
CA PRO A 4 6.02 22.96 -16.42
C PRO A 4 4.61 23.52 -16.20
N LYS A 5 4.29 23.91 -14.96
CA LYS A 5 2.96 24.41 -14.52
C LYS A 5 2.47 25.64 -15.31
N ILE A 6 3.41 26.42 -15.87
CA ILE A 6 3.14 27.57 -16.76
C ILE A 6 2.49 27.15 -18.08
N HIS A 7 2.69 25.90 -18.52
CA HIS A 7 2.18 25.36 -19.78
C HIS A 7 1.07 24.33 -19.55
N SER A 8 0.22 24.55 -18.55
CA SER A 8 -0.90 23.64 -18.21
C SER A 8 -0.47 22.21 -17.78
N GLY A 9 0.76 22.02 -17.31
CA GLY A 9 1.18 20.76 -16.69
C GLY A 9 0.75 20.67 -15.22
N MET A 10 0.39 19.48 -14.74
CA MET A 10 -0.04 19.25 -13.35
C MET A 10 1.02 19.54 -12.26
N GLY A 11 2.25 19.92 -12.64
CA GLY A 11 3.31 20.29 -11.68
C GLY A 11 3.97 19.12 -10.95
N PHE A 12 3.64 17.86 -11.30
CA PHE A 12 4.31 16.69 -10.75
C PHE A 12 5.73 16.56 -11.30
N ARG A 13 6.75 16.67 -10.43
CA ARG A 13 8.16 16.43 -10.78
C ARG A 13 8.42 14.99 -11.24
N ASN A 14 7.71 14.02 -10.66
CA ASN A 14 7.84 12.61 -10.99
C ASN A 14 6.51 11.87 -10.78
N LEU A 15 5.81 11.57 -11.89
CA LEU A 15 4.52 10.88 -11.87
C LEU A 15 4.59 9.48 -11.26
N ARG A 16 5.72 8.79 -11.43
CA ARG A 16 5.91 7.44 -10.86
C ARG A 16 5.94 7.50 -9.34
N GLN A 17 6.66 8.46 -8.76
CA GLN A 17 6.69 8.67 -7.32
C GLN A 17 5.33 9.11 -6.78
N PHE A 18 4.64 10.01 -7.48
CA PHE A 18 3.31 10.47 -7.06
C PHE A 18 2.29 9.32 -7.06
N ASN A 19 2.26 8.49 -8.10
CA ASN A 19 1.40 7.31 -8.16
C ASN A 19 1.76 6.30 -7.07
N LEU A 20 3.04 6.09 -6.77
CA LEU A 20 3.48 5.23 -5.67
C LEU A 20 2.99 5.74 -4.30
N VAL A 21 3.05 7.06 -4.06
CA VAL A 21 2.54 7.67 -2.82
C VAL A 21 1.01 7.56 -2.73
N LEU A 22 0.29 7.75 -3.83
CA LEU A 22 -1.16 7.55 -3.87
C LEU A 22 -1.54 6.10 -3.57
N LEU A 23 -0.83 5.13 -4.17
CA LEU A 23 -1.02 3.71 -3.90
C LEU A 23 -0.70 3.37 -2.45
N ALA A 24 0.35 3.96 -1.87
CA ALA A 24 0.67 3.80 -0.46
C ALA A 24 -0.43 4.35 0.45
N ARG A 25 -0.99 5.53 0.14
CA ARG A 25 -2.11 6.12 0.89
C ARG A 25 -3.35 5.23 0.83
N GLN A 26 -3.69 4.72 -0.35
CA GLN A 26 -4.82 3.81 -0.51
C GLN A 26 -4.59 2.52 0.28
N ARG A 27 -3.37 2.00 0.25
CA ARG A 27 -2.96 0.80 0.99
C ARG A 27 -3.02 1.01 2.51
N TRP A 28 -2.63 2.18 3.02
CA TRP A 28 -2.81 2.53 4.44
C TRP A 28 -4.28 2.52 4.85
N HIS A 29 -5.17 3.00 3.98
CA HIS A 29 -6.61 2.98 4.25
C HIS A 29 -7.15 1.54 4.35
N LEU A 30 -6.66 0.62 3.52
CA LEU A 30 -7.02 -0.81 3.60
C LEU A 30 -6.59 -1.44 4.92
N LEU A 31 -5.41 -1.08 5.43
CA LEU A 31 -4.90 -1.57 6.72
C LEU A 31 -5.68 -0.98 7.90
N LYS A 32 -6.04 0.30 7.84
CA LYS A 32 -6.77 0.99 8.93
C LYS A 32 -8.25 0.63 8.99
N TYR A 33 -8.86 0.31 7.85
CA TYR A 33 -10.28 0.00 7.72
C TYR A 33 -10.49 -1.36 7.04
N PRO A 34 -10.12 -2.47 7.72
CA PRO A 34 -10.22 -3.82 7.16
C PRO A 34 -11.68 -4.23 6.86
N ASP A 35 -12.66 -3.61 7.53
CA ASP A 35 -14.08 -3.89 7.33
C ASP A 35 -14.71 -3.22 6.11
N SER A 36 -13.97 -2.32 5.45
CA SER A 36 -14.44 -1.68 4.22
C SER A 36 -14.66 -2.72 3.12
N LEU A 37 -15.67 -2.49 2.28
CA LEU A 37 -16.00 -3.40 1.18
C LEU A 37 -14.79 -3.61 0.24
N VAL A 38 -14.02 -2.55 0.00
CA VAL A 38 -12.80 -2.60 -0.81
C VAL A 38 -11.74 -3.50 -0.15
N ALA A 39 -11.56 -3.41 1.17
CA ALA A 39 -10.63 -4.27 1.89
C ALA A 39 -11.06 -5.75 1.87
N LYS A 40 -12.35 -6.03 2.05
CA LYS A 40 -12.91 -7.39 1.97
C LYS A 40 -12.75 -8.00 0.58
N VAL A 41 -13.07 -7.25 -0.48
CA VAL A 41 -12.91 -7.71 -1.86
C VAL A 41 -11.43 -7.95 -2.18
N LEU A 42 -10.54 -7.03 -1.83
CA LEU A 42 -9.11 -7.22 -2.07
C LEU A 42 -8.54 -8.40 -1.28
N LYS A 43 -8.98 -8.61 -0.04
CA LYS A 43 -8.61 -9.77 0.77
C LYS A 43 -9.04 -11.07 0.09
N ALA A 44 -10.31 -11.16 -0.32
CA ALA A 44 -10.82 -12.35 -1.01
C ALA A 44 -10.12 -12.62 -2.34
N CYS A 45 -9.76 -11.58 -3.10
CA CYS A 45 -9.11 -11.73 -4.41
C CYS A 45 -7.61 -12.04 -4.33
N TYR A 46 -6.91 -11.58 -3.30
CA TYR A 46 -5.44 -11.54 -3.34
C TYR A 46 -4.72 -12.11 -2.10
N PHE A 47 -5.36 -12.20 -0.94
CA PHE A 47 -4.70 -12.69 0.29
C PHE A 47 -5.72 -13.25 1.30
N TRP A 48 -6.47 -14.27 0.89
CA TRP A 48 -7.53 -14.86 1.72
C TRP A 48 -6.98 -15.37 3.07
N ASP A 49 -5.86 -16.10 3.04
CA ASP A 49 -5.27 -16.80 4.20
C ASP A 49 -4.06 -16.11 4.83
N TYR A 50 -3.51 -15.07 4.18
CA TYR A 50 -2.28 -14.43 4.62
C TYR A 50 -2.53 -13.03 5.16
N ASP A 51 -1.69 -12.60 6.10
CA ASP A 51 -1.64 -11.20 6.48
C ASP A 51 -1.30 -10.33 5.26
N PHE A 52 -1.83 -9.10 5.22
CA PHE A 52 -1.60 -8.17 4.11
C PHE A 52 -0.10 -7.87 3.88
N PHE A 53 0.71 -8.04 4.94
CA PHE A 53 2.17 -7.95 4.92
C PHE A 53 2.86 -9.26 4.55
N GLN A 54 2.17 -10.38 4.37
CA GLN A 54 2.74 -11.65 3.92
C GLN A 54 2.24 -12.06 2.54
N ALA A 55 1.25 -11.34 1.99
CA ALA A 55 0.70 -11.60 0.66
C ALA A 55 1.80 -11.68 -0.42
N ASN A 56 1.85 -12.83 -1.10
CA ASN A 56 2.83 -13.12 -2.13
C ASN A 56 2.48 -12.38 -3.44
N VAL A 57 3.50 -12.04 -4.24
CA VAL A 57 3.31 -11.37 -5.53
C VAL A 57 3.60 -12.37 -6.64
N ASP A 58 2.65 -13.26 -6.90
CA ASP A 58 2.76 -14.17 -8.02
C ASP A 58 2.57 -13.47 -9.37
N HIS A 59 3.18 -14.04 -10.41
CA HIS A 59 3.14 -13.51 -11.78
C HIS A 59 1.72 -13.48 -12.39
N ASN A 60 0.72 -14.14 -11.80
CA ASN A 60 -0.64 -14.15 -12.34
C ASN A 60 -1.56 -13.04 -11.81
N HIS A 61 -1.08 -12.21 -10.88
CA HIS A 61 -1.91 -11.13 -10.34
C HIS A 61 -1.97 -9.90 -11.26
N SER A 62 -3.06 -9.15 -11.11
CA SER A 62 -3.29 -7.90 -11.84
C SER A 62 -2.16 -6.90 -11.66
N GLN A 63 -1.91 -6.08 -12.68
CA GLN A 63 -0.91 -5.02 -12.61
C GLN A 63 -1.20 -4.02 -11.47
N ILE A 64 -2.49 -3.84 -11.15
CA ILE A 64 -2.96 -3.05 -10.01
C ILE A 64 -2.45 -3.67 -8.70
N TRP A 65 -2.63 -4.97 -8.49
CA TRP A 65 -2.12 -5.66 -7.30
C TRP A 65 -0.61 -5.57 -7.18
N ARG A 66 0.13 -5.77 -8.28
CA ARG A 66 1.60 -5.62 -8.29
C ARG A 66 2.03 -4.21 -7.88
N SER A 67 1.34 -3.17 -8.36
CA SER A 67 1.64 -1.78 -7.98
C SER A 67 1.32 -1.47 -6.51
N ILE A 68 0.22 -2.04 -5.98
CA ILE A 68 -0.12 -1.97 -4.55
C ILE A 68 0.97 -2.68 -3.73
N CYS A 69 1.45 -3.84 -4.18
CA CYS A 69 2.55 -4.58 -3.55
C CYS A 69 3.89 -3.85 -3.63
N ALA A 70 4.20 -3.18 -4.74
CA ALA A 70 5.40 -2.35 -4.85
C ALA A 70 5.39 -1.18 -3.84
N ALA A 71 4.21 -0.61 -3.54
CA ALA A 71 4.06 0.43 -2.53
C ALA A 71 4.22 -0.10 -1.08
N ARG A 72 4.32 -1.41 -0.87
CA ARG A 72 4.55 -2.02 0.46
C ARG A 72 5.85 -1.54 1.09
N VAL A 73 6.93 -1.44 0.32
CA VAL A 73 8.26 -1.03 0.84
C VAL A 73 8.19 0.39 1.42
N ILE A 74 7.48 1.30 0.73
CA ILE A 74 7.27 2.68 1.17
C ILE A 74 6.45 2.72 2.47
N LEU A 75 5.45 1.85 2.56
CA LEU A 75 4.60 1.74 3.75
C LEU A 75 5.37 1.18 4.95
N VAL A 76 6.18 0.15 4.77
CA VAL A 76 7.03 -0.40 5.85
C VAL A 76 8.05 0.63 6.33
N GLN A 77 8.60 1.45 5.43
CA GLN A 77 9.54 2.51 5.81
C GLN A 77 8.86 3.69 6.52
N GLY A 78 7.60 3.99 6.20
CA GLY A 78 6.89 5.16 6.72
C GLY A 78 5.91 4.89 7.86
N CYS A 79 5.43 3.66 8.01
CA CYS A 79 4.50 3.27 9.07
C CYS A 79 5.26 2.87 10.32
N ARG A 80 4.78 3.37 11.45
CA ARG A 80 5.18 2.94 12.79
C ARG A 80 3.94 2.37 13.47
N LYS A 81 4.03 1.17 14.04
CA LYS A 81 2.98 0.66 14.92
C LYS A 81 3.04 1.40 16.25
N LEU A 82 1.96 2.10 16.63
CA LEU A 82 1.89 2.77 17.93
C LEU A 82 1.59 1.71 19.00
N VAL A 83 2.61 1.39 19.79
CA VAL A 83 2.52 0.39 20.86
C VAL A 83 1.72 0.97 22.01
N ARG A 84 0.52 0.42 22.25
CA ARG A 84 -0.34 0.81 23.37
C ARG A 84 -0.30 -0.20 24.52
N ASP A 85 -0.14 -1.49 24.20
CA ASP A 85 0.03 -2.56 25.18
C ASP A 85 0.88 -3.71 24.61
N GLY A 86 1.84 -4.20 25.39
CA GLY A 86 2.93 -5.10 24.97
C GLY A 86 2.51 -6.50 24.54
N LEU A 87 1.24 -6.85 24.71
CA LEU A 87 0.72 -8.22 24.54
C LEU A 87 0.32 -8.56 23.09
N THR A 88 0.31 -7.57 22.18
CA THR A 88 -0.12 -7.75 20.76
C THR A 88 1.00 -7.48 19.75
N ILE A 89 2.25 -7.47 20.21
CA ILE A 89 3.42 -7.12 19.41
C ILE A 89 4.18 -8.39 19.06
N ASN A 90 4.30 -8.67 17.77
CA ASN A 90 5.29 -9.61 17.28
C ASN A 90 6.51 -8.81 16.81
N ILE A 91 7.60 -8.90 17.58
CA ILE A 91 8.83 -8.08 17.44
C ILE A 91 9.48 -8.16 16.04
N TRP A 92 9.20 -9.23 15.29
CA TRP A 92 9.84 -9.54 14.01
C TRP A 92 9.00 -9.19 12.76
N PRO A 93 7.70 -9.50 12.68
CA PRO A 93 6.87 -9.15 11.52
C PRO A 93 6.23 -7.76 11.57
N ASP A 94 6.14 -7.11 12.73
CA ASP A 94 5.50 -5.79 12.87
C ASP A 94 6.48 -4.65 12.50
N PRO A 95 6.04 -3.62 11.75
CA PRO A 95 6.87 -2.45 11.37
C PRO A 95 6.98 -1.34 12.43
#